data_AF-A0A941MFH3-F1
#
_entry.id   AF-A0A941MFH3-F1
#
_cell.length_a   1.000
_cell.length_b   1.000
_cell.length_c   1.000
_cell.angle_alpha   90.00
_cell.angle_beta   90.00
_cell.angle_gamma   90.00
#
_symmetry.space_group_name_H-M   'P 1'
#
loop_
_entity.id
_entity.type
_entity.pdbx_description
1 polymer ?
#
loop_
_entity_poly.entity_id
_entity_poly.type
_entity_poly.pdbx_seq_one_letter_code
_entity_poly.pdbx_strand_id
1 'polypeptide(L)'
;MATVRTRIGRLIEEKGWTAIREALAKLLTEAQAPESGDERLMNFCKSFPIGKETRFVRDLASEILHNTFPEHYPLMARWVWDSRVNTGVVREIWHAENIDHILIDVPDNQATFLCLREELSQFLSDNGIFRDMVWYVDVLCAQIYGDYINAQGGAYLRSDFSSAPNPLEQTYRILGLDRITRPLKAGKVIESEVYPSATQKFIH
;
A
#
# COMPACT_ATOMS: atom_id res chain seq x y z
N MET A 1 -10.70 4.17 -4.75
CA MET A 1 -10.01 4.66 -3.54
C MET A 1 -8.88 5.59 -3.97
N ALA A 2 -8.80 6.81 -3.45
CA ALA A 2 -7.68 7.71 -3.77
C ALA A 2 -6.43 7.23 -3.01
N THR A 3 -5.35 6.90 -3.72
CA THR A 3 -4.11 6.37 -3.15
C THR A 3 -3.42 7.42 -2.27
N VAL A 4 -2.61 6.97 -1.31
CA VAL A 4 -1.77 7.82 -0.43
C VAL A 4 -1.07 8.94 -1.21
N ARG A 5 -0.55 8.60 -2.38
CA ARG A 5 0.16 9.49 -3.31
C ARG A 5 -0.64 10.73 -3.73
N THR A 6 -1.96 10.63 -3.79
CA THR A 6 -2.83 11.77 -4.16
C THR A 6 -3.15 12.69 -2.98
N ARG A 7 -2.95 12.23 -1.74
CA ARG A 7 -3.35 12.93 -0.52
C ARG A 7 -2.19 13.48 0.30
N ILE A 8 -1.00 12.89 0.17
CA ILE A 8 0.17 13.25 0.97
C ILE A 8 0.64 14.69 0.73
N GLY A 9 0.51 15.24 -0.48
CA GLY A 9 0.89 16.62 -0.79
C GLY A 9 0.16 17.64 0.08
N ARG A 10 -1.16 17.53 0.17
CA ARG A 10 -1.98 18.38 1.05
C ARG A 10 -1.59 18.26 2.52
N LEU A 11 -1.27 17.04 2.97
CA LEU A 11 -0.84 16.81 4.34
C LEU A 11 0.51 17.49 4.64
N ILE A 12 1.44 17.49 3.67
CA ILE A 12 2.72 18.20 3.75
C ILE A 12 2.49 19.71 3.83
N GLU A 13 1.59 20.26 3.01
CA GLU A 13 1.24 21.68 3.05
C GLU A 13 0.64 22.10 4.40
N GLU A 14 -0.25 21.28 4.99
CA GLU A 14 -0.93 21.60 6.24
C GLU A 14 -0.03 21.43 7.50
N LYS A 15 0.90 20.47 7.51
CA LYS A 15 1.73 20.14 8.69
C LYS A 15 3.17 20.63 8.61
N GLY A 16 3.65 20.93 7.41
CA GLY A 16 5.04 21.21 7.14
C GLY A 16 5.89 19.94 7.04
N TRP A 17 6.92 20.01 6.19
CA TRP A 17 7.82 18.89 5.92
C TRP A 17 8.55 18.39 7.17
N THR A 18 8.96 19.29 8.07
CA THR A 18 9.74 18.93 9.27
C THR A 18 9.00 17.94 10.17
N ALA A 19 7.72 18.20 10.44
CA ALA A 19 6.90 17.33 11.29
C ALA A 19 6.71 15.94 10.66
N ILE A 20 6.51 15.89 9.34
CA ILE A 20 6.38 14.62 8.61
C ILE A 20 7.69 13.85 8.63
N ARG A 21 8.82 14.51 8.36
CA ARG A 21 10.16 13.91 8.44
C ARG A 21 10.44 13.32 9.81
N GLU A 22 10.07 14.01 10.89
CA GLU A 22 10.21 13.50 12.25
C GLU A 22 9.33 12.28 12.52
N ALA A 23 8.08 12.28 12.05
CA ALA A 23 7.20 11.12 12.16
C ALA A 23 7.74 9.91 11.38
N LEU A 24 8.27 10.13 10.18
CA LEU A 24 8.91 9.09 9.36
C LEU A 24 10.19 8.54 10.02
N ALA A 25 11.02 9.41 10.57
CA ALA A 25 12.22 8.99 11.30
C ALA A 25 11.85 8.09 12.49
N LYS A 26 10.83 8.47 13.26
CA LYS A 26 10.32 7.65 14.37
C LYS A 26 9.77 6.30 13.89
N LEU A 27 9.02 6.28 12.79
CA LEU A 27 8.47 5.06 12.20
C LEU A 27 9.58 4.04 11.88
N LEU A 28 10.68 4.51 11.30
CA LEU A 28 11.77 3.67 10.79
C LEU A 28 12.88 3.40 11.82
N THR A 29 12.96 4.18 12.89
CA THR A 29 13.98 3.97 13.94
C THR A 29 13.78 2.59 14.57
N GLU A 30 14.82 1.76 14.48
CA GLU A 30 14.82 0.39 14.99
C GLU A 30 13.68 -0.47 14.44
N ALA A 31 13.20 -0.21 13.22
CA ALA A 31 12.07 -0.96 12.64
C ALA A 31 12.36 -2.46 12.40
N GLN A 32 13.62 -2.88 12.44
CA GLN A 32 14.03 -4.29 12.48
C GLN A 32 13.98 -4.92 13.88
N ALA A 33 13.72 -4.15 14.94
CA ALA A 33 13.64 -4.60 16.34
C ALA A 33 12.22 -5.07 16.72
N PRO A 34 12.04 -5.77 17.86
CA PRO A 34 10.91 -6.68 18.09
C PRO A 34 9.57 -6.02 18.48
N GLU A 35 9.43 -4.70 18.33
CA GLU A 35 8.11 -4.07 18.48
C GLU A 35 7.17 -4.57 17.38
N SER A 36 5.91 -4.87 17.73
CA SER A 36 4.91 -5.21 16.73
C SER A 36 4.72 -4.03 15.76
N GLY A 37 4.63 -4.32 14.47
CA GLY A 37 4.29 -3.34 13.44
C GLY A 37 2.97 -2.63 13.72
N ASP A 38 2.06 -3.27 14.44
CA ASP A 38 0.81 -2.66 14.90
C ASP A 38 1.04 -1.43 15.79
N GLU A 39 1.95 -1.53 16.77
CA GLU A 39 2.29 -0.42 17.66
C GLU A 39 2.97 0.72 16.88
N ARG A 40 3.86 0.38 15.95
CA ARG A 40 4.53 1.35 15.08
C ARG A 40 3.54 2.12 14.20
N LEU A 41 2.63 1.40 13.54
CA LEU A 41 1.56 2.00 12.74
C LEU A 41 0.68 2.91 13.59
N MET A 42 0.29 2.46 14.79
CA MET A 42 -0.52 3.24 15.71
C MET A 42 0.20 4.52 16.15
N ASN A 43 1.47 4.42 16.55
CA ASN A 43 2.27 5.56 17.01
C ASN A 43 2.53 6.57 15.90
N PHE A 44 2.75 6.10 14.66
CA PHE A 44 2.81 6.98 13.50
C PHE A 44 1.49 7.72 13.28
N CYS A 45 0.36 7.00 13.28
CA CYS A 45 -0.96 7.60 13.08
C CYS A 45 -1.29 8.66 14.14
N LYS A 46 -0.86 8.49 15.40
CA LYS A 46 -1.02 9.50 16.48
C LYS A 46 -0.32 10.82 16.19
N SER A 47 0.66 10.86 15.29
CA SER A 47 1.33 12.10 14.87
C SER A 47 0.46 12.96 13.96
N PHE A 48 -0.71 12.46 13.53
CA PHE A 48 -1.63 13.12 12.62
C PHE A 48 -3.03 13.27 13.23
N PRO A 49 -3.83 14.26 12.79
CA PRO A 49 -5.21 14.41 13.25
C PRO A 49 -6.02 13.14 12.95
N ILE A 50 -6.82 12.68 13.92
CA ILE A 50 -7.68 11.51 13.74
C ILE A 50 -8.95 11.94 12.99
N GLY A 51 -9.22 11.32 11.85
CA GLY A 51 -10.41 11.62 11.06
C GLY A 51 -10.57 10.69 9.86
N LYS A 52 -11.75 10.74 9.23
CA LYS A 52 -12.02 9.96 8.01
C LYS A 52 -11.05 10.36 6.89
N GLU A 53 -10.71 11.64 6.80
CA GLU A 53 -9.83 12.17 5.77
C GLU A 53 -8.36 11.75 5.93
N THR A 54 -7.95 11.34 7.13
CA THR A 54 -6.58 10.94 7.45
C THR A 54 -6.42 9.42 7.56
N ARG A 55 -7.44 8.62 7.22
CA ARG A 55 -7.33 7.14 7.21
C ARG A 55 -6.21 6.61 6.33
N PHE A 56 -5.87 7.32 5.26
CA PHE A 56 -4.77 6.97 4.36
C PHE A 56 -3.38 7.05 5.04
N VAL A 57 -3.27 7.71 6.19
CA VAL A 57 -2.00 7.81 6.95
C VAL A 57 -1.53 6.43 7.43
N ARG A 58 -2.46 5.53 7.78
CA ARG A 58 -2.13 4.12 8.08
C ARG A 58 -1.54 3.42 6.85
N ASP A 59 -2.18 3.59 5.69
CA ASP A 59 -1.71 3.00 4.43
C ASP A 59 -0.31 3.53 4.07
N LEU A 60 -0.06 4.83 4.25
CA LEU A 60 1.26 5.43 4.04
C LEU A 60 2.33 4.77 4.93
N ALA A 61 2.05 4.64 6.22
CA ALA A 61 2.99 4.04 7.16
C ALA A 61 3.28 2.59 6.82
N SER A 62 2.24 1.83 6.47
CA SER A 62 2.36 0.45 6.02
C SER A 62 3.20 0.34 4.74
N GLU A 63 2.92 1.16 3.73
CA GLU A 63 3.66 1.18 2.48
C GLU A 63 5.15 1.51 2.74
N ILE A 64 5.45 2.46 3.62
CA ILE A 64 6.83 2.83 3.95
C ILE A 64 7.56 1.69 4.67
N LEU A 65 6.93 1.07 5.68
CA LEU A 65 7.53 -0.05 6.40
C LEU A 65 7.80 -1.23 5.47
N HIS A 66 6.82 -1.60 4.65
CA HIS A 66 6.92 -2.69 3.69
C HIS A 66 8.01 -2.42 2.63
N ASN A 67 8.06 -1.23 2.03
CA ASN A 67 9.07 -0.92 1.02
C ASN A 67 10.49 -0.78 1.61
N THR A 68 10.63 -0.52 2.91
CA THR A 68 11.93 -0.40 3.58
C THR A 68 12.41 -1.75 4.14
N PHE A 69 11.50 -2.52 4.73
CA PHE A 69 11.78 -3.81 5.39
C PHE A 69 10.74 -4.87 4.97
N PRO A 70 10.73 -5.27 3.69
CA PRO A 70 9.67 -6.11 3.10
C PRO A 70 9.55 -7.48 3.76
N GLU A 71 10.68 -8.03 4.25
CA GLU A 71 10.68 -9.31 4.97
C GLU A 71 9.92 -9.22 6.30
N HIS A 72 10.00 -8.09 7.00
CA HIS A 72 9.44 -7.91 8.34
C HIS A 72 7.98 -7.45 8.28
N TYR A 73 7.64 -6.61 7.30
CA TYR A 73 6.33 -5.98 7.20
C TYR A 73 5.63 -6.37 5.90
N PRO A 74 4.50 -7.09 5.98
CA PRO A 74 3.69 -7.36 4.80
C PRO A 74 3.07 -6.05 4.31
N LEU A 75 2.52 -6.06 3.10
CA LEU A 75 1.74 -4.94 2.59
C LEU A 75 0.38 -4.85 3.33
N MET A 76 0.37 -4.20 4.49
CA MET A 76 -0.80 -4.04 5.37
C MET A 76 -1.73 -2.88 4.95
N ALA A 77 -1.83 -2.62 3.65
CA ALA A 77 -2.69 -1.55 3.14
C ALA A 77 -4.17 -1.95 3.22
N ARG A 78 -5.07 -0.98 3.41
CA ARG A 78 -6.52 -1.24 3.54
C ARG A 78 -7.19 -1.87 2.31
N TRP A 79 -6.55 -1.83 1.15
CA TRP A 79 -7.05 -2.55 -0.02
C TRP A 79 -6.70 -4.05 0.02
N VAL A 80 -5.72 -4.45 0.83
CA VAL A 80 -5.45 -5.87 1.13
C VAL A 80 -6.44 -6.37 2.17
N TRP A 81 -6.63 -5.62 3.27
CA TRP A 81 -7.69 -5.89 4.24
C TRP A 81 -8.08 -4.64 5.03
N ASP A 82 -9.39 -4.36 5.14
CA ASP A 82 -9.95 -3.34 6.04
C ASP A 82 -11.13 -3.97 6.80
N SER A 83 -10.87 -4.46 8.00
CA SER A 83 -11.89 -5.14 8.84
C SER A 83 -13.06 -4.23 9.18
N ARG A 84 -12.86 -2.90 9.23
CA ARG A 84 -13.90 -1.93 9.58
C ARG A 84 -14.95 -1.77 8.48
N VAL A 85 -14.60 -2.00 7.22
CA VAL A 85 -15.57 -2.00 6.10
C VAL A 85 -15.70 -3.37 5.44
N ASN A 86 -15.01 -4.39 5.97
CA ASN A 86 -15.04 -5.79 5.55
C ASN A 86 -14.77 -5.98 4.04
N THR A 87 -13.75 -5.28 3.52
CA THR A 87 -13.36 -5.30 2.10
C THR A 87 -11.84 -5.48 1.96
N GLY A 88 -11.40 -5.78 0.74
CA GLY A 88 -9.99 -5.98 0.38
C GLY A 88 -9.75 -7.37 -0.19
N VAL A 89 -8.51 -7.66 -0.56
CA VAL A 89 -8.06 -8.97 -1.06
C VAL A 89 -8.59 -10.14 -0.23
N VAL A 90 -8.52 -10.04 1.10
CA VAL A 90 -9.00 -11.11 2.01
C VAL A 90 -10.48 -11.42 1.76
N ARG A 91 -11.32 -10.42 1.48
CA ARG A 91 -12.76 -10.63 1.17
C ARG A 91 -12.94 -11.38 -0.15
N GLU A 92 -12.12 -11.07 -1.16
CA GLU A 92 -12.24 -11.60 -2.51
C GLU A 92 -11.75 -13.06 -2.63
N ILE A 93 -10.79 -13.46 -1.80
CA ILE A 93 -10.28 -14.84 -1.78
C ILE A 93 -10.94 -15.72 -0.71
N TRP A 94 -11.78 -15.15 0.15
CA TRP A 94 -12.42 -15.91 1.20
C TRP A 94 -13.32 -16.99 0.59
N HIS A 95 -13.33 -18.18 1.18
CA HIS A 95 -14.17 -19.28 0.72
C HIS A 95 -15.08 -19.73 1.86
N ALA A 96 -16.39 -19.50 1.72
CA ALA A 96 -17.41 -19.90 2.68
C ALA A 96 -18.76 -20.08 2.01
N GLU A 97 -19.65 -20.86 2.63
CA GLU A 97 -21.05 -20.92 2.23
C GLU A 97 -21.72 -19.55 2.46
N ASN A 98 -22.50 -19.07 1.48
CA ASN A 98 -23.20 -17.77 1.52
C ASN A 98 -22.30 -16.55 1.77
N ILE A 99 -21.17 -16.48 1.08
CA ILE A 99 -20.14 -15.43 1.25
C ILE A 99 -20.67 -13.98 1.15
N ASP A 100 -21.72 -13.74 0.35
CA ASP A 100 -22.31 -12.41 0.18
C ASP A 100 -22.97 -11.86 1.45
N HIS A 101 -23.29 -12.73 2.41
CA HIS A 101 -24.04 -12.38 3.61
C HIS A 101 -23.26 -12.54 4.91
N ILE A 102 -21.96 -12.88 4.84
CA ILE A 102 -21.12 -13.01 6.03
C ILE A 102 -20.28 -11.75 6.29
N LEU A 103 -20.03 -11.51 7.57
CA LEU A 103 -18.94 -10.66 8.02
C LEU A 103 -17.75 -11.56 8.33
N ILE A 104 -16.62 -11.31 7.68
CA ILE A 104 -15.38 -12.03 7.99
C ILE A 104 -14.82 -11.45 9.30
N ASP A 105 -14.81 -12.27 10.34
CA ASP A 105 -14.31 -11.92 11.68
C ASP A 105 -12.79 -12.20 11.79
N VAL A 106 -12.02 -11.43 11.02
CA VAL A 106 -10.56 -11.50 10.99
C VAL A 106 -9.98 -10.13 11.38
N PRO A 107 -9.09 -10.05 12.38
CA PRO A 107 -8.54 -8.77 12.82
C PRO A 107 -7.68 -8.11 11.74
N ASP A 108 -7.58 -6.77 11.77
CA ASP A 108 -6.72 -5.97 10.89
C ASP A 108 -5.41 -5.61 11.63
N ASN A 109 -4.56 -6.62 11.81
CA ASN A 109 -3.29 -6.52 12.53
C ASN A 109 -2.15 -7.23 11.77
N GLN A 110 -0.90 -6.97 12.16
CA GLN A 110 0.28 -7.50 11.46
C GLN A 110 0.26 -9.03 11.36
N ALA A 111 -0.20 -9.73 12.40
CA ALA A 111 -0.29 -11.19 12.40
C ALA A 111 -1.22 -11.72 11.30
N THR A 112 -2.38 -11.09 11.08
CA THR A 112 -3.28 -11.42 9.96
C THR A 112 -2.58 -11.31 8.61
N PHE A 113 -1.86 -10.21 8.37
CA PHE A 113 -1.18 -10.00 7.09
C PHE A 113 0.04 -10.91 6.91
N LEU A 114 0.70 -11.32 7.99
CA LEU A 114 1.75 -12.34 7.96
C LEU A 114 1.17 -13.70 7.56
N CYS A 115 0.07 -14.11 8.19
CA CYS A 115 -0.67 -15.33 7.86
C CYS A 115 -1.11 -15.34 6.39
N LEU A 116 -1.72 -14.24 5.92
CA LEU A 116 -2.11 -14.07 4.52
C LEU A 116 -0.90 -14.23 3.58
N ARG A 117 0.24 -13.60 3.90
CA ARG A 117 1.44 -13.71 3.08
C ARG A 117 1.95 -15.15 3.02
N GLU A 118 1.93 -15.86 4.14
CA GLU A 118 2.34 -17.27 4.21
C GLU A 118 1.45 -18.14 3.33
N GLU A 119 0.13 -18.03 3.44
CA GLU A 119 -0.83 -18.79 2.64
C GLU A 119 -0.68 -18.51 1.13
N LEU A 120 -0.56 -17.22 0.76
CA LEU A 120 -0.35 -16.85 -0.65
C LEU A 120 1.02 -17.29 -1.16
N SER A 121 2.04 -17.30 -0.31
CA SER A 121 3.38 -17.82 -0.67
C SER A 121 3.33 -19.32 -0.94
N GLN A 122 2.58 -20.07 -0.13
CA GLN A 122 2.35 -21.51 -0.35
C GLN A 122 1.60 -21.74 -1.66
N PHE A 123 0.51 -21.01 -1.89
CA PHE A 123 -0.23 -21.07 -3.14
C PHE A 123 0.65 -20.82 -4.36
N LEU A 124 1.49 -19.77 -4.32
CA LEU A 124 2.43 -19.45 -5.41
C LEU A 124 3.47 -20.55 -5.62
N SER A 125 3.98 -21.13 -4.53
CA SER A 125 4.94 -22.23 -4.57
C SER A 125 4.34 -23.50 -5.18
N ASP A 126 3.10 -23.84 -4.82
CA ASP A 126 2.35 -24.97 -5.38
C ASP A 126 2.09 -24.80 -6.89
N ASN A 127 2.09 -23.56 -7.36
CA ASN A 127 1.96 -23.20 -8.78
C ASN A 127 3.30 -22.91 -9.48
N GLY A 128 4.43 -23.25 -8.85
CA GLY A 128 5.76 -23.23 -9.47
C GLY A 128 6.50 -21.89 -9.41
N ILE A 129 6.06 -20.94 -8.59
CA ILE A 129 6.73 -19.65 -8.37
C ILE A 129 7.56 -19.73 -7.08
N PHE A 130 8.87 -19.48 -7.16
CA PHE A 130 9.79 -19.67 -6.02
C PHE A 130 10.73 -18.49 -5.76
N ARG A 131 10.75 -17.48 -6.64
CA ARG A 131 11.66 -16.32 -6.53
C ARG A 131 10.86 -15.08 -6.18
N ASP A 132 11.52 -14.16 -5.47
CA ASP A 132 10.97 -12.83 -5.16
C ASP A 132 9.58 -12.90 -4.51
N MET A 133 9.38 -13.92 -3.65
CA MET A 133 8.06 -14.32 -3.16
C MET A 133 7.30 -13.15 -2.51
N VAL A 134 7.99 -12.32 -1.73
CA VAL A 134 7.38 -11.13 -1.10
C VAL A 134 6.69 -10.25 -2.13
N TRP A 135 7.37 -9.94 -3.23
CA TRP A 135 6.85 -9.09 -4.29
C TRP A 135 5.79 -9.79 -5.15
N TYR A 136 5.91 -11.10 -5.39
CA TYR A 136 4.88 -11.85 -6.11
C TYR A 136 3.56 -11.92 -5.34
N VAL A 137 3.63 -12.05 -4.01
CA VAL A 137 2.44 -11.94 -3.15
C VAL A 137 1.78 -10.58 -3.31
N ASP A 138 2.55 -9.49 -3.32
CA ASP A 138 1.99 -8.14 -3.48
C ASP A 138 1.35 -7.94 -4.86
N VAL A 139 1.97 -8.47 -5.92
CA VAL A 139 1.42 -8.44 -7.29
C VAL A 139 0.13 -9.25 -7.37
N LEU A 140 0.09 -10.43 -6.76
CA LEU A 140 -1.10 -11.27 -6.72
C LEU A 140 -2.25 -10.57 -5.98
N CYS A 141 -1.98 -10.03 -4.79
CA CYS A 141 -2.91 -9.20 -4.04
C CYS A 141 -3.44 -8.04 -4.89
N ALA A 142 -2.55 -7.29 -5.53
CA ALA A 142 -2.93 -6.15 -6.35
C ALA A 142 -3.80 -6.55 -7.56
N GLN A 143 -3.54 -7.72 -8.16
CA GLN A 143 -4.34 -8.26 -9.24
C GLN A 143 -5.74 -8.64 -8.76
N ILE A 144 -5.85 -9.40 -7.66
CA ILE A 144 -7.13 -9.82 -7.07
C ILE A 144 -8.01 -8.60 -6.78
N TYR A 145 -7.45 -7.59 -6.10
CA TYR A 145 -8.22 -6.40 -5.78
C TYR A 145 -8.48 -5.51 -7.01
N GLY A 146 -7.56 -5.51 -7.98
CA GLY A 146 -7.75 -4.86 -9.27
C GLY A 146 -8.94 -5.41 -10.04
N ASP A 147 -9.11 -6.74 -10.04
CA ASP A 147 -10.24 -7.42 -10.65
C ASP A 147 -11.56 -7.08 -9.95
N TYR A 148 -11.57 -7.02 -8.61
CA TYR A 148 -12.70 -6.50 -7.84
C TYR A 148 -13.08 -5.07 -8.25
N ILE A 149 -12.10 -4.15 -8.35
CA ILE A 149 -12.35 -2.77 -8.79
C ILE A 149 -12.94 -2.75 -10.22
N ASN A 150 -12.41 -3.57 -11.13
CA ASN A 150 -12.91 -3.65 -12.50
C ASN A 150 -14.34 -4.20 -12.56
N ALA A 151 -14.65 -5.24 -11.79
CA ALA A 151 -15.98 -5.82 -11.70
C ALA A 151 -17.01 -4.83 -11.13
N GLN A 152 -16.64 -4.08 -10.09
CA GLN A 152 -17.48 -3.00 -9.53
C GLN A 152 -17.59 -1.79 -10.48
N GLY A 153 -16.52 -1.49 -11.22
CA GLY A 153 -16.44 -0.40 -12.20
C GLY A 153 -17.26 -0.64 -13.46
N GLY A 154 -17.51 -1.90 -13.84
CA GLY A 154 -18.37 -2.27 -14.98
C GLY A 154 -19.83 -1.81 -14.87
N ALA A 155 -20.29 -1.44 -13.66
CA ALA A 155 -21.59 -0.79 -13.45
C ALA A 155 -21.59 0.71 -13.85
N TYR A 156 -20.42 1.33 -13.95
CA TYR A 156 -20.23 2.74 -14.29
C TYR A 156 -19.45 2.87 -15.61
N LEU A 157 -20.20 2.90 -16.72
CA LEU A 157 -19.95 3.66 -17.97
C LEU A 157 -19.98 2.82 -19.26
N ARG A 158 -20.95 3.19 -20.10
CA ARG A 158 -21.16 2.75 -21.49
C ARG A 158 -20.12 3.31 -22.48
N SER A 159 -19.01 3.91 -22.01
CA SER A 159 -18.07 4.66 -22.87
C SER A 159 -16.87 3.86 -23.38
N ASP A 160 -16.59 2.68 -22.82
CA ASP A 160 -15.31 2.00 -23.02
C ASP A 160 -15.32 0.94 -24.16
N PHE A 161 -16.38 0.89 -24.97
CA PHE A 161 -16.53 -0.11 -26.04
C PHE A 161 -15.59 0.06 -27.26
N SER A 162 -14.68 1.03 -27.25
CA SER A 162 -13.81 1.36 -28.38
C SER A 162 -12.35 0.93 -28.21
N SER A 163 -11.95 0.35 -27.08
CA SER A 163 -10.57 -0.13 -26.86
C SER A 163 -10.56 -1.37 -25.97
N ALA A 164 -9.74 -2.38 -26.31
CA ALA A 164 -9.56 -3.54 -25.44
C ALA A 164 -8.96 -3.07 -24.11
N PRO A 165 -9.65 -3.26 -22.97
CA PRO A 165 -9.15 -2.81 -21.68
C PRO A 165 -7.86 -3.56 -21.33
N ASN A 166 -6.85 -2.85 -20.83
CA ASN A 166 -5.65 -3.49 -20.32
C ASN A 166 -5.99 -4.20 -19.00
N PRO A 167 -5.89 -5.55 -18.93
CA PRO A 167 -6.30 -6.30 -17.75
C PRO A 167 -5.53 -5.93 -16.48
N LEU A 168 -4.30 -5.42 -16.64
CA LEU A 168 -3.43 -5.05 -15.51
C LEU A 168 -3.51 -3.56 -15.14
N GLU A 169 -4.42 -2.80 -15.74
CA GLU A 169 -4.47 -1.34 -15.53
C GLU A 169 -4.70 -0.97 -14.06
N GLN A 170 -5.65 -1.61 -13.38
CA GLN A 170 -5.89 -1.34 -11.96
C GLN A 170 -4.76 -1.83 -11.08
N THR A 171 -4.18 -2.99 -11.40
CA THR A 171 -3.00 -3.55 -10.73
C THR A 171 -1.85 -2.55 -10.74
N TYR A 172 -1.54 -1.97 -11.90
CA TYR A 172 -0.53 -0.91 -12.00
C TYR A 172 -0.90 0.34 -11.22
N ARG A 173 -2.17 0.75 -11.16
CA ARG A 173 -2.59 1.94 -10.40
C ARG A 173 -2.53 1.74 -8.89
N ILE A 174 -2.87 0.56 -8.40
CA ILE A 174 -2.82 0.20 -6.97
C ILE A 174 -1.38 0.21 -6.48
N LEU A 175 -0.49 -0.47 -7.22
CA LEU A 175 0.96 -0.42 -6.99
C LEU A 175 1.54 0.96 -7.37
N GLY A 176 0.78 1.75 -8.13
CA GLY A 176 1.08 3.06 -8.73
C GLY A 176 2.36 3.11 -9.53
N LEU A 177 2.47 2.08 -10.36
CA LEU A 177 3.34 1.95 -11.52
C LEU A 177 2.71 2.61 -12.76
N ASP A 178 1.46 3.09 -12.66
CA ASP A 178 0.68 3.74 -13.72
C ASP A 178 1.33 5.00 -14.31
N ARG A 179 2.25 5.64 -13.58
CA ARG A 179 3.01 6.81 -14.04
C ARG A 179 4.26 6.47 -14.86
N ILE A 180 4.73 5.23 -14.87
CA ILE A 180 5.93 4.82 -15.63
C ILE A 180 5.67 4.92 -17.14
N THR A 181 4.42 4.76 -17.58
CA THR A 181 4.03 4.79 -18.99
C THR A 181 3.58 6.16 -19.50
N ARG A 182 3.46 7.17 -18.63
CA ARG A 182 3.19 8.55 -19.05
C ARG A 182 4.50 9.33 -19.06
N PRO A 183 4.89 9.99 -20.18
CA PRO A 183 5.98 10.95 -20.12
C PRO A 183 5.67 11.95 -19.02
N LEU A 184 6.65 12.20 -18.14
CA LEU A 184 6.54 13.22 -17.10
C LEU A 184 6.07 14.50 -17.80
N LYS A 185 4.82 14.92 -17.55
CA LYS A 185 4.45 16.29 -17.83
C LYS A 185 5.39 17.12 -16.99
N ALA A 186 6.04 18.11 -17.60
CA ALA A 186 6.82 19.14 -16.93
C ALA A 186 5.90 19.95 -15.98
N GLY A 187 5.48 19.32 -14.89
CA GLY A 187 4.89 19.95 -13.74
C GLY A 187 6.02 20.36 -12.83
N LYS A 188 5.94 21.59 -12.30
CA LYS A 188 6.95 22.20 -11.42
C LYS A 188 7.52 21.17 -10.46
N VAL A 189 8.77 20.79 -10.71
CA VAL A 189 9.64 20.23 -9.68
C VAL A 189 9.57 21.25 -8.55
N ILE A 190 9.10 20.83 -7.38
CA ILE A 190 9.38 21.58 -6.17
C ILE A 190 10.90 21.45 -6.05
N GLU A 191 11.61 22.51 -6.42
CA GLU A 191 13.05 22.61 -6.17
C GLU A 191 13.21 22.33 -4.68
N SER A 192 13.74 21.16 -4.35
CA SER A 192 14.29 20.95 -3.03
C SER A 192 15.35 22.03 -2.88
N GLU A 193 15.15 22.96 -1.95
CA GLU A 193 16.25 23.79 -1.48
C GLU A 193 17.44 22.86 -1.27
N VAL A 194 18.52 23.19 -1.97
CA VAL A 194 19.73 22.39 -2.08
C VAL A 194 20.25 22.15 -0.66
N TYR A 195 19.97 20.98 -0.10
CA TYR A 195 20.77 20.47 1.01
C TYR A 195 22.14 20.14 0.40
N PRO A 196 23.23 20.83 0.78
CA PRO A 196 24.53 20.55 0.20
C PRO A 196 24.89 19.10 0.50
N SER A 197 25.00 18.30 -0.56
CA SER A 197 25.42 16.91 -0.52
C SER A 197 26.78 16.82 0.16
N ALA A 198 26.85 16.12 1.29
CA ALA A 198 28.09 15.81 2.00
C ALA A 198 28.88 14.71 1.28
N THR A 199 29.21 14.92 0.01
CA THR A 199 30.07 14.03 -0.76
C THR A 199 31.24 14.82 -1.33
N GLN A 200 32.11 15.28 -0.44
CA GLN A 200 33.47 15.63 -0.85
C GLN A 200 34.44 15.42 0.31
N LYS A 201 35.43 14.56 0.03
CA LYS A 201 36.67 14.25 0.75
C LYS A 201 36.70 12.87 1.39
N PHE A 202 37.07 11.87 0.59
CA PHE A 202 38.08 10.86 0.96
C PHE A 202 38.64 10.24 -0.33
N ILE A 203 39.56 10.96 -0.98
CA ILE A 203 40.63 10.36 -1.79
C ILE A 203 41.88 11.21 -1.52
N HIS A 204 42.76 10.70 -0.68
CA HIS A 204 44.22 10.74 -0.80
C HIS A 204 44.78 9.62 0.07
#